data_AF-A0A8K0Y2X5-F1
#
_entry.id   AF-A0A8K0Y2X5-F1
#
_cell.length_a   1.000
_cell.length_b   1.000
_cell.length_c   1.000
_cell.angle_alpha   90.00
_cell.angle_beta   90.00
_cell.angle_gamma   90.00
#
_symmetry.space_group_name_H-M   'P 1'
#
loop_
_entity.id
_entity.type
_entity.pdbx_description
1 polymer ?
#
loop_
_entity_poly.entity_id
_entity_poly.type
_entity_poly.pdbx_seq_one_letter_code
_entity_poly.pdbx_strand_id
1 'polypeptide(L)'
;MSLKYLGPDFEIHGGGRDLIFPHHENEIAQSESYSGKNFAKIWMHVGMVTINGEKMSKSLGNTKSVDFVLKKWGSNIIRLFCPFRSLFQANSIILKTC
;
A
#
# COMPACT_ATOMS: atom_id res chain seq x y z
N MET A 1 -5.50 -4.83 -17.19
CA MET A 1 -4.06 -4.95 -17.52
C MET A 1 -3.48 -6.27 -17.06
N SER A 2 -3.65 -6.63 -15.78
CA SER A 2 -3.26 -7.92 -15.19
C SER A 2 -3.60 -9.13 -16.05
N LEU A 3 -4.87 -9.29 -16.47
CA LEU A 3 -5.31 -10.43 -17.30
C LEU A 3 -4.50 -10.60 -18.60
N LYS A 4 -4.06 -9.50 -19.22
CA LYS A 4 -3.29 -9.55 -20.48
C LYS A 4 -1.92 -10.20 -20.29
N TYR A 5 -1.27 -9.95 -19.14
CA TYR A 5 0.11 -10.36 -18.91
C TYR A 5 0.25 -11.59 -18.02
N LEU A 6 -0.70 -11.80 -17.11
CA LEU A 6 -0.66 -12.88 -16.12
C LEU A 6 -1.70 -13.97 -16.41
N GLY A 7 -2.66 -13.70 -17.29
CA GLY A 7 -3.84 -14.54 -17.47
C GLY A 7 -4.83 -14.43 -16.31
N PRO A 8 -5.96 -15.16 -16.37
CA PRO A 8 -6.85 -15.36 -15.24
C PRO A 8 -6.23 -16.34 -14.22
N ASP A 9 -6.79 -16.38 -13.01
CA ASP A 9 -6.38 -17.27 -11.90
C ASP A 9 -4.88 -17.15 -11.51
N PHE A 10 -4.27 -15.97 -11.64
CA PHE A 10 -2.88 -15.76 -11.24
C PHE A 10 -2.71 -15.78 -9.71
N GLU A 11 -1.48 -16.01 -9.25
CA GLU A 11 -1.22 -16.40 -7.86
C GLU A 11 -1.49 -15.29 -6.85
N ILE A 12 -0.93 -14.09 -7.04
CA ILE A 12 -0.94 -13.02 -6.03
C ILE A 12 -1.36 -11.70 -6.69
N HIS A 13 -2.41 -11.09 -6.15
CA HIS A 13 -2.76 -9.70 -6.39
C HIS A 13 -2.57 -8.90 -5.09
N GLY A 14 -2.02 -7.69 -5.16
CA GLY A 14 -1.75 -6.92 -3.96
C GLY A 14 -1.93 -5.42 -4.12
N GLY A 15 -2.06 -4.74 -2.99
CA GLY A 15 -2.30 -3.30 -2.96
C GLY A 15 -2.28 -2.71 -1.54
N GLY A 16 -2.57 -1.42 -1.42
CA GLY A 16 -2.85 -0.80 -0.11
C GLY A 16 -4.17 -1.30 0.47
N ARG A 17 -4.30 -1.35 1.80
CA ARG A 17 -5.55 -1.76 2.47
C ARG A 17 -6.76 -0.93 2.04
N ASP A 18 -6.55 0.32 1.67
CA ASP A 18 -7.57 1.22 1.12
C ASP A 18 -8.10 0.81 -0.27
N LEU A 19 -7.41 -0.11 -0.96
CA LEU A 19 -7.83 -0.61 -2.27
C LEU A 19 -8.75 -1.83 -2.19
N ILE A 20 -8.94 -2.45 -1.01
CA ILE A 20 -9.85 -3.59 -0.85
C ILE A 20 -11.23 -3.23 -1.43
N PHE A 21 -11.76 -2.07 -1.05
CA PHE A 21 -13.03 -1.57 -1.55
C PHE A 21 -12.94 -0.07 -1.86
N PRO A 22 -13.50 0.41 -2.98
CA PRO A 22 -14.20 -0.37 -4.02
C PRO A 22 -13.27 -0.95 -5.09
N HIS A 23 -11.97 -0.63 -5.07
CA HIS A 23 -11.10 -0.86 -6.21
C HIS A 23 -10.94 -2.34 -6.56
N HIS A 24 -10.43 -3.17 -5.65
CA HIS A 24 -10.21 -4.60 -5.92
C HIS A 24 -11.53 -5.36 -6.11
N GLU A 25 -12.58 -5.00 -5.36
CA GLU A 25 -13.91 -5.57 -5.55
C GLU A 25 -14.42 -5.35 -6.98
N ASN A 26 -14.22 -4.14 -7.52
CA ASN A 26 -14.57 -3.83 -8.90
C ASN A 26 -13.67 -4.57 -9.90
N GLU A 27 -12.37 -4.76 -9.61
CA GLU A 27 -11.48 -5.54 -10.47
C GLU A 27 -11.89 -7.02 -10.55
N ILE A 28 -12.30 -7.61 -9.42
CA ILE A 28 -12.89 -8.96 -9.35
C ILE A 28 -14.15 -8.99 -10.23
N ALA A 29 -15.10 -8.10 -9.96
CA ALA A 29 -16.37 -8.08 -10.69
C ALA A 29 -16.17 -7.95 -12.21
N GLN A 30 -15.28 -7.07 -12.66
CA GLN A 30 -14.97 -6.88 -14.08
C GLN A 30 -14.29 -8.10 -14.69
N SER A 31 -13.28 -8.64 -14.02
CA SER A 31 -12.42 -9.68 -14.57
C SER A 31 -13.09 -11.05 -14.60
N GLU A 32 -13.84 -11.38 -13.54
CA GLU A 32 -14.53 -12.66 -13.43
C GLU A 32 -15.77 -12.70 -14.32
N SER A 33 -16.49 -11.58 -14.45
CA SER A 33 -17.60 -11.47 -15.42
C SER A 33 -17.12 -11.61 -16.87
N TYR A 34 -15.92 -11.10 -17.18
CA TYR A 34 -15.34 -11.20 -18.52
C TYR A 34 -14.76 -12.59 -18.82
N SER A 35 -14.04 -13.20 -17.86
CA SER A 35 -13.27 -14.43 -18.10
C SER A 35 -13.96 -15.72 -17.66
N GLY A 36 -14.98 -15.64 -16.80
CA GLY A 36 -15.64 -16.80 -16.18
C GLY A 36 -14.74 -17.60 -15.23
N LYS A 37 -13.59 -17.04 -14.85
CA LYS A 37 -12.56 -17.64 -13.97
C LYS A 37 -12.25 -16.69 -12.83
N ASN A 38 -11.63 -17.17 -11.75
CA ASN A 38 -11.25 -16.26 -10.68
C ASN A 38 -10.17 -15.30 -11.17
N PHE A 39 -10.18 -14.09 -10.64
CA PHE A 39 -9.17 -13.11 -11.02
C PHE A 39 -7.79 -13.46 -10.45
N ALA A 40 -7.71 -13.68 -9.13
CA ALA A 40 -6.48 -14.01 -8.43
C ALA A 40 -6.74 -14.96 -7.25
N LYS A 41 -5.76 -15.81 -6.90
CA LYS A 41 -5.89 -16.80 -5.82
C LYS A 41 -5.64 -16.21 -4.43
N ILE A 42 -4.66 -15.32 -4.31
CA ILE A 42 -4.24 -14.73 -3.03
C ILE A 42 -4.28 -13.21 -3.14
N TRP A 43 -4.89 -12.56 -2.15
CA TRP A 43 -4.93 -11.12 -2.01
C TRP A 43 -4.02 -10.66 -0.87
N MET A 44 -3.07 -9.77 -1.17
CA MET A 44 -2.11 -9.25 -0.18
C MET A 44 -2.25 -7.74 -0.02
N HIS A 45 -2.59 -7.29 1.19
CA HIS A 45 -2.76 -5.86 1.47
C HIS A 45 -1.77 -5.34 2.50
N VAL A 46 -1.12 -4.22 2.18
CA VAL A 46 -0.23 -3.50 3.11
C VAL A 46 -1.01 -2.52 3.98
N GLY A 47 -0.55 -2.34 5.22
CA GLY A 47 -1.14 -1.41 6.18
C GLY A 47 -0.97 0.06 5.78
N MET A 48 -1.78 0.93 6.38
CA MET A 48 -1.69 2.37 6.14
C MET A 48 -0.50 2.98 6.88
N VAL A 49 0.13 3.97 6.26
CA VAL A 49 1.11 4.84 6.93
C VAL A 49 0.40 5.90 7.76
N THR A 50 0.88 6.13 8.99
CA THR A 50 0.35 7.15 9.88
C THR A 50 1.40 8.20 10.25
N ILE A 51 0.94 9.41 10.57
CA ILE A 51 1.76 10.51 11.09
C ILE A 51 1.09 10.95 12.38
N ASN A 52 1.83 10.90 13.50
CA ASN A 52 1.29 11.19 14.83
C ASN A 52 0.01 10.40 15.17
N GLY A 53 -0.11 9.16 14.68
CA GLY A 53 -1.28 8.30 14.89
C GLY A 53 -2.45 8.53 13.92
N GLU A 54 -2.41 9.58 13.10
CA GLU A 54 -3.42 9.83 12.07
C GLU A 54 -3.03 9.24 10.72
N LYS A 55 -4.01 8.74 9.96
CA LYS A 55 -3.79 8.28 8.59
C LYS A 55 -3.20 9.40 7.73
N MET A 56 -2.18 9.09 6.94
CA MET A 56 -1.69 10.02 5.95
C MET A 56 -2.74 10.20 4.83
N SER A 57 -3.18 11.43 4.57
CA SER A 57 -4.12 11.74 3.50
C SER A 57 -3.97 13.18 3.00
N LYS A 58 -4.28 13.40 1.71
CA LYS A 58 -4.27 14.74 1.12
C LYS A 58 -5.32 15.65 1.75
N SER A 59 -6.49 15.11 2.10
CA SER A 59 -7.59 15.85 2.71
C SER A 59 -7.26 16.38 4.11
N LEU A 60 -6.44 15.66 4.88
CA LEU A 60 -5.96 16.12 6.19
C LEU A 60 -4.75 17.07 6.07
N GLY A 61 -4.23 17.30 4.86
CA GLY A 61 -3.07 18.16 4.63
C GLY A 61 -1.76 17.63 5.24
N ASN A 62 -1.74 16.39 5.74
CA ASN A 62 -0.61 15.83 6.49
C ASN A 62 0.35 15.00 5.61
N THR A 63 0.14 14.92 4.30
CA THR A 63 1.00 14.14 3.40
C THR A 63 2.45 14.63 3.39
N LYS A 64 3.39 13.68 3.39
CA LYS A 64 4.82 13.94 3.15
C LYS A 64 5.23 13.25 1.86
N SER A 65 5.94 13.97 0.99
CA SER A 65 6.48 13.37 -0.23
C SER A 65 7.65 12.43 0.10
N VAL A 66 7.88 11.46 -0.78
CA VAL A 66 9.03 10.54 -0.66
C VAL A 66 10.34 11.34 -0.64
N ASP A 67 10.49 12.34 -1.51
CA ASP A 67 11.65 13.25 -1.53
C ASP A 67 11.91 13.94 -0.19
N PHE A 68 10.87 14.45 0.46
CA PHE A 68 10.99 15.08 1.76
C PHE A 68 11.53 14.10 2.81
N VAL A 69 10.98 12.88 2.81
CA VAL A 69 11.34 11.82 3.75
C VAL A 69 12.79 11.35 3.50
N LEU A 70 13.18 11.15 2.23
CA LEU A 70 14.53 10.72 1.86
C LEU A 70 15.59 11.77 2.19
N LYS A 71 15.33 13.06 1.93
CA LYS A 71 16.25 14.14 2.30
C LYS A 71 16.45 14.24 3.81
N LYS A 72 15.45 13.86 4.59
CA LYS A 72 15.48 13.98 6.05
C LYS A 72 16.14 12.79 6.75
N TRP A 73 15.98 11.58 6.23
CA TRP A 73 16.40 10.34 6.93
C TRP A 73 17.19 9.34 6.07
N GLY A 74 17.30 9.56 4.75
CA GLY A 74 17.97 8.63 3.84
C GLY A 74 17.17 7.35 3.55
N SER A 75 17.56 6.63 2.49
CA SER A 75 16.83 5.46 2.00
C SER A 75 16.87 4.26 2.95
N ASN A 76 18.02 4.02 3.60
CA ASN A 76 18.22 2.85 4.45
C ASN A 76 17.32 2.86 5.68
N ILE A 77 17.19 4.01 6.36
CA ILE A 77 16.33 4.16 7.53
C ILE A 77 14.87 3.91 7.13
N ILE A 78 14.41 4.52 6.05
CA ILE A 78 13.03 4.34 5.59
C ILE A 78 12.74 2.89 5.20
N ARG A 79 13.69 2.22 4.54
CA ARG A 79 13.55 0.80 4.19
C ARG A 79 13.52 -0.11 5.42
N LEU A 80 14.26 0.23 6.47
CA LEU A 80 14.23 -0.51 7.72
C LEU A 80 12.86 -0.36 8.40
N PHE A 81 12.32 0.86 8.51
CA PHE A 81 11.12 1.11 9.33
C PHE A 81 9.78 0.94 8.61
N CYS A 82 9.70 1.15 7.29
CA CYS A 82 8.45 1.04 6.53
C CYS A 82 7.75 -0.34 6.59
N PRO A 83 8.47 -1.48 6.59
CA PRO A 83 7.85 -2.82 6.64
C PRO A 83 7.23 -3.19 8.00
N PHE A 84 7.57 -2.49 9.09
CA PHE A 84 7.09 -2.85 10.42
C PHE A 84 5.62 -2.45 10.61
N ARG A 85 4.77 -3.48 10.63
CA ARG A 85 3.30 -3.45 10.46
C ARG A 85 2.51 -2.68 11.52
N SER A 86 3.09 -2.32 12.67
CA SER A 86 2.35 -1.87 13.85
C SER A 86 2.25 -0.35 14.02
N LEU A 87 2.17 0.42 12.92
CA LEU A 87 2.22 1.90 12.85
C LEU A 87 3.65 2.39 12.59
N PHE A 88 4.06 2.44 11.31
CA PHE A 88 5.10 3.40 10.94
C PHE A 88 4.56 4.80 11.22
N GLN A 89 4.89 5.33 12.40
CA GLN A 89 4.66 6.72 12.76
C GLN A 89 5.84 7.51 12.23
N ALA A 90 5.61 8.33 11.21
CA ALA A 90 6.63 9.27 10.76
C ALA A 90 6.75 10.44 11.75
N ASN A 91 7.14 10.14 12.99
CA ASN A 91 7.39 11.11 14.04
C ASN A 91 8.89 11.41 14.11
N SER A 92 9.24 12.64 14.47
CA SER A 92 10.64 13.08 14.57
C SER A 92 11.44 12.32 15.61
N ILE A 93 10.80 11.68 16.60
CA ILE A 93 11.48 11.01 17.71
C ILE A 93 12.01 9.63 17.28
N ILE A 94 11.17 8.80 16.67
CA ILE A 94 11.53 7.41 16.28
C ILE A 94 12.66 7.39 15.25
N LEU A 95 12.66 8.34 14.31
CA LEU A 95 13.63 8.41 13.22
C LEU A 95 14.88 9.27 13.55
N LYS A 96 14.99 9.84 14.76
CA LYS A 96 16.18 10.59 15.22
C LYS A 96 17.06 9.85 16.22
N THR A 97 16.54 8.77 16.82
CA THR A 97 17.27 7.93 17.79
C THR A 97 18.10 6.82 17.14
N CYS A 98 18.36 6.92 15.83
CA CYS A 98 19.27 6.06 15.10
C CYS A 98 20.40 6.91 14.50
#